data_AF-A0A6J7KJ33-F1
#
_entry.id   AF-A0A6J7KJ33-F1
#
_cell.length_a   1.000
_cell.length_b   1.000
_cell.length_c   1.000
_cell.angle_alpha   90.00
_cell.angle_beta   90.00
_cell.angle_gamma   90.00
#
_symmetry.space_group_name_H-M   'P 1'
#
loop_
_entity.id
_entity.type
_entity.pdbx_description
1 polymer ?
#
loop_
_entity_poly.entity_id
_entity_poly.type
_entity_poly.pdbx_seq_one_letter_code
_entity_poly.pdbx_strand_id
1 'polypeptide(L)'
;MDDADRVDDADGRLAALAAGGRVCLFAAGKPDALRLSYGHWTGVVRRSRIGLVAAGGSELDGDLLGTLLPRRTPIAPRPGLMWAIDDSGPHLTQVAIPGGDRCTDLLPH
;
A
#
# COMPACT_ATOMS: atom_id res chain seq x y z
N MET A 1 -0.10 -8.37 -5.20
CA MET A 1 -1.00 -9.16 -4.34
C MET A 1 -1.89 -8.21 -3.61
N ASP A 2 -3.18 -8.35 -3.84
CA ASP A 2 -4.23 -7.59 -3.15
C ASP A 2 -4.68 -8.36 -1.90
N ASP A 3 -5.21 -7.67 -0.90
CA ASP A 3 -5.56 -8.25 0.42
C ASP A 3 -4.44 -9.12 1.03
N ALA A 4 -3.20 -8.65 0.93
CA ALA A 4 -2.00 -9.39 1.32
C ALA A 4 -1.99 -9.82 2.80
N ASP A 5 -2.71 -9.13 3.69
CA ASP A 5 -2.90 -9.53 5.09
C ASP A 5 -3.66 -10.86 5.26
N ARG A 6 -4.34 -11.33 4.21
CA ARG A 6 -5.12 -12.57 4.21
C ARG A 6 -4.42 -13.73 3.51
N VAL A 7 -3.24 -13.48 2.93
CA VAL A 7 -2.50 -14.48 2.16
C VAL A 7 -1.40 -15.07 3.02
N ASP A 8 -1.66 -16.24 3.58
CA ASP A 8 -0.66 -16.99 4.35
C ASP A 8 0.47 -17.53 3.46
N ASP A 9 1.66 -17.64 4.03
CA ASP A 9 2.85 -18.20 3.39
C ASP A 9 3.38 -19.41 4.20
N ALA A 10 2.55 -20.44 4.34
CA ALA A 10 2.87 -21.62 5.15
C ALA A 10 4.18 -22.31 4.72
N ASP A 11 4.47 -22.33 3.41
CA ASP A 11 5.67 -22.94 2.84
C ASP A 11 6.87 -21.97 2.76
N GLY A 12 6.72 -20.70 3.16
CA GLY A 12 7.79 -19.68 3.10
C GLY A 12 8.21 -19.25 1.68
N ARG A 13 7.45 -19.63 0.66
CA ARG A 13 7.80 -19.39 -0.75
C ARG A 13 7.67 -17.92 -1.12
N LEU A 14 6.66 -17.23 -0.60
CA LEU A 14 6.47 -15.80 -0.85
C LEU A 14 7.56 -14.98 -0.17
N ALA A 15 7.92 -15.32 1.06
CA ALA A 15 9.04 -14.71 1.77
C ALA A 15 10.35 -14.93 1.02
N ALA A 16 10.61 -16.15 0.53
CA ALA A 16 11.81 -16.45 -0.27
C ALA A 16 11.84 -15.69 -1.60
N LEU A 17 10.69 -15.61 -2.29
CA LEU A 17 10.57 -14.86 -3.55
C LEU A 17 10.82 -13.37 -3.34
N ALA A 18 10.22 -12.78 -2.29
CA ALA A 18 10.41 -11.38 -1.92
C ALA A 18 11.87 -11.08 -1.55
N ALA A 19 12.53 -11.98 -0.81
CA ALA A 19 13.92 -11.83 -0.42
C ALA A 19 14.90 -11.98 -1.59
N GLY A 20 14.51 -12.73 -2.63
CA GLY A 20 15.39 -13.04 -3.76
C GLY A 20 15.70 -11.85 -4.68
N GLY A 21 14.91 -10.77 -4.65
CA GLY A 21 15.16 -9.55 -5.43
C GLY A 21 15.09 -9.70 -6.96
N ARG A 22 14.66 -10.87 -7.45
CA ARG A 22 14.57 -11.17 -8.89
C ARG A 22 13.22 -10.77 -9.52
N VAL A 23 12.25 -10.41 -8.68
CA VAL A 23 10.91 -10.02 -9.10
C VAL A 23 10.50 -8.73 -8.41
N CYS A 24 9.66 -7.94 -9.07
CA CYS A 24 9.00 -6.81 -8.44
C CYS A 24 7.70 -7.31 -7.79
N LEU A 25 7.62 -7.24 -6.46
CA LEU A 25 6.47 -7.70 -5.70
C LEU A 25 5.76 -6.52 -5.05
N PHE A 26 4.53 -6.26 -5.50
CA PHE A 26 3.64 -5.30 -4.85
C PHE A 26 2.67 -6.05 -3.94
N ALA A 27 2.48 -5.54 -2.72
CA ALA A 27 1.54 -6.07 -1.73
C ALA A 27 0.68 -4.93 -1.20
N ALA A 28 -0.64 -5.05 -1.33
CA ALA A 28 -1.62 -4.12 -0.80
C ALA A 28 -2.43 -4.82 0.30
N GLY A 29 -2.86 -4.07 1.31
CA GLY A 29 -3.64 -4.62 2.43
C GLY A 29 -3.93 -3.56 3.47
N LYS A 30 -4.68 -3.93 4.51
CA LYS A 30 -5.04 -3.01 5.58
C LYS A 30 -3.84 -2.71 6.48
N PRO A 31 -3.50 -1.43 6.74
CA PRO A 31 -2.36 -1.07 7.58
C PRO A 31 -2.38 -1.75 8.95
N ASP A 32 -3.51 -1.72 9.65
CA ASP A 32 -3.66 -2.29 11.00
C ASP A 32 -3.50 -3.80 11.02
N ALA A 33 -4.09 -4.51 10.06
CA ALA A 33 -3.95 -5.96 9.97
C ALA A 33 -2.47 -6.32 9.78
N LEU A 34 -1.82 -5.68 8.83
CA LEU A 34 -0.42 -5.95 8.54
C LEU A 34 0.54 -5.51 9.66
N ARG A 35 0.18 -4.57 10.55
CA ARG A 35 0.98 -4.24 11.76
C ARG A 35 0.99 -5.39 12.76
N LEU A 36 -0.15 -6.07 12.91
CA LEU A 36 -0.34 -7.14 13.87
C LEU A 36 0.25 -8.48 13.36
N SER A 37 0.47 -8.62 12.05
CA SER A 37 1.00 -9.81 11.39
C SER A 37 2.53 -9.97 11.57
N TYR A 38 2.98 -10.23 12.80
CA TYR A 38 4.38 -10.55 13.09
C TYR A 38 4.85 -11.81 12.34
N GLY A 39 6.04 -11.75 11.73
CA GLY A 39 6.61 -12.88 10.98
C GLY A 39 5.99 -13.14 9.61
N HIS A 40 5.01 -12.34 9.19
CA HIS A 40 4.34 -12.48 7.90
C HIS A 40 5.25 -12.08 6.72
N TRP A 41 5.08 -12.72 5.56
CA TRP A 41 5.95 -12.52 4.39
C TRP A 41 5.96 -11.05 3.89
N THR A 42 4.89 -10.29 4.14
CA THR A 42 4.81 -8.85 3.82
C THR A 42 5.85 -8.02 4.57
N GLY A 43 6.36 -8.49 5.72
CA GLY A 43 7.49 -7.88 6.40
C GLY A 43 8.78 -7.88 5.57
N VAL A 44 8.98 -8.88 4.70
CA VAL A 44 10.10 -8.90 3.75
C VAL A 44 9.96 -7.80 2.71
N VAL A 45 8.75 -7.60 2.16
CA VAL A 45 8.48 -6.55 1.16
C VAL A 45 8.69 -5.16 1.74
N ARG A 46 8.22 -4.93 2.98
CA ARG A 46 8.34 -3.65 3.68
C ARG A 46 9.76 -3.20 3.95
N ARG A 47 10.71 -4.13 4.03
CA ARG A 47 12.14 -3.79 4.20
C ARG A 47 12.69 -2.95 3.03
N SER A 48 12.03 -2.95 1.87
CA SER A 48 12.36 -2.05 0.78
C SER A 48 12.13 -0.57 1.13
N ARG A 49 11.23 -0.27 2.09
CA ARG A 49 10.79 1.09 2.44
C ARG A 49 10.25 1.90 1.25
N ILE A 50 9.77 1.19 0.22
CA ILE A 50 9.16 1.81 -0.96
C ILE A 50 7.69 1.40 -1.01
N GLY A 51 6.81 2.38 -1.19
CA GLY A 51 5.38 2.09 -1.27
C GLY A 51 4.47 3.31 -1.26
N LEU A 52 3.18 3.02 -1.18
CA LEU A 52 2.10 4.01 -1.15
C LEU A 52 1.28 3.83 0.11
N VAL A 53 0.92 4.93 0.76
CA VAL A 53 0.01 4.96 1.91
C VAL A 53 -1.13 5.94 1.62
N ALA A 54 -2.37 5.58 1.89
CA ALA A 54 -3.49 6.48 1.64
C ALA A 54 -3.39 7.76 2.50
N ALA A 55 -3.53 8.93 1.89
CA ALA A 55 -3.45 10.20 2.61
C ALA A 55 -4.60 10.42 3.61
N GLY A 56 -5.68 9.65 3.49
CA GLY A 56 -6.80 9.62 4.45
C GLY A 56 -6.64 8.61 5.58
N GLY A 57 -5.52 7.90 5.64
CA GLY A 57 -5.19 6.95 6.69
C GLY A 57 -4.65 7.62 7.96
N SER A 58 -4.11 6.79 8.86
CA SER A 58 -3.47 7.25 10.10
C SER A 58 -2.05 7.76 9.82
N GLU A 59 -1.57 8.74 10.59
CA GLU A 59 -0.18 9.18 10.54
C GLU A 59 0.81 8.03 10.83
N LEU A 60 0.35 7.02 11.58
CA LEU A 60 1.13 5.83 11.89
C LEU A 60 1.34 4.93 10.67
N ASP A 61 0.57 5.07 9.59
CA ASP A 61 0.62 4.19 8.41
C ASP A 61 1.97 4.25 7.69
N GLY A 62 2.71 5.34 7.87
CA GLY A 62 4.09 5.44 7.41
C GLY A 62 5.07 4.51 8.12
N ASP A 63 4.81 4.09 9.37
CA ASP A 63 5.71 3.23 10.14
C ASP A 63 5.91 1.87 9.46
N LEU A 64 4.90 1.41 8.72
CA LEU A 64 4.97 0.19 7.91
C LEU A 64 6.04 0.24 6.81
N LEU A 65 6.44 1.45 6.41
CA LEU A 65 7.50 1.72 5.44
C LEU A 65 8.68 2.46 6.09
N GLY A 66 8.74 2.48 7.43
CA GLY A 66 9.82 3.07 8.21
C GLY A 66 9.90 4.60 8.12
N THR A 67 8.77 5.28 7.95
CA THR A 67 8.71 6.76 7.87
C THR A 67 7.61 7.35 8.74
N LEU A 68 7.77 8.61 9.13
CA LEU A 68 6.72 9.37 9.82
C LEU A 68 6.00 10.25 8.80
N LEU A 69 4.69 10.10 8.70
CA LEU A 69 3.89 10.93 7.80
C LEU A 69 3.58 12.29 8.40
N PRO A 70 3.55 13.37 7.60
CA PRO A 70 3.10 14.67 8.05
C PRO A 70 1.65 14.64 8.56
N ARG A 71 1.42 15.21 9.74
CA ARG A 71 0.09 15.26 10.38
C ARG A 71 -0.96 16.05 9.61
N ARG A 72 -0.52 17.07 8.86
CA ARG A 72 -1.39 18.00 8.14
C ARG A 72 -1.11 17.87 6.66
N THR A 73 -2.12 17.48 5.90
CA THR A 73 -2.08 17.55 4.45
C THR A 73 -2.58 18.92 3.99
N PRO A 74 -1.98 19.52 2.95
CA PRO A 74 -2.45 20.77 2.38
C PRO A 74 -3.78 20.61 1.61
N ILE A 75 -4.15 19.37 1.27
CA ILE A 75 -5.33 19.00 0.49
C ILE A 75 -6.13 17.97 1.28
N ALA A 76 -7.46 18.06 1.22
CA ALA A 76 -8.35 17.08 1.84
C ALA A 76 -8.12 15.67 1.27
N PRO A 77 -8.17 14.61 2.11
CA PRO A 77 -8.09 13.24 1.65
C PRO A 77 -9.18 12.91 0.62
N ARG A 78 -8.80 12.20 -0.43
CA ARG A 78 -9.71 11.72 -1.48
C ARG A 78 -9.17 10.42 -2.06
N PRO A 79 -10.02 9.62 -2.73
CA PRO A 79 -9.55 8.46 -3.47
C PRO A 79 -8.36 8.80 -4.38
N GLY A 80 -7.37 7.92 -4.41
CA GLY A 80 -6.12 8.09 -5.17
C GLY A 80 -5.13 9.12 -4.60
N LEU A 81 -5.47 9.93 -3.59
CA LEU A 81 -4.49 10.77 -2.92
C LEU A 81 -3.69 9.93 -1.91
N MET A 82 -2.40 9.77 -2.18
CA MET A 82 -1.50 8.87 -1.45
C MET A 82 -0.22 9.61 -1.04
N TRP A 83 0.40 9.19 0.05
CA TRP A 83 1.81 9.41 0.32
C TRP A 83 2.63 8.35 -0.42
N ALA A 84 3.43 8.79 -1.38
CA ALA A 84 4.45 7.96 -2.00
C ALA A 84 5.74 8.08 -1.19
N ILE A 85 6.35 6.93 -0.91
CA ILE A 85 7.52 6.80 -0.06
C ILE A 85 8.57 6.02 -0.84
N ASP A 86 9.75 6.61 -0.93
CA ASP A 86 10.96 6.05 -1.50
C ASP A 86 12.19 6.64 -0.79
N ASP A 87 13.38 6.51 -1.38
CA ASP A 87 14.64 7.01 -0.80
C ASP A 87 14.68 8.54 -0.63
N SER A 88 13.81 9.30 -1.29
CA SER A 88 13.68 10.76 -1.11
C SER A 88 12.77 11.16 0.05
N GLY A 89 12.05 10.19 0.63
CA GLY A 89 11.09 10.40 1.70
C GLY A 89 9.63 10.54 1.23
N PRO A 90 8.70 10.87 2.15
CA PRO A 90 7.28 10.92 1.84
C PRO A 90 6.93 12.17 1.02
N HIS A 91 6.27 11.97 -0.11
CA HIS A 91 5.72 13.05 -0.93
C HIS A 91 4.27 12.74 -1.34
N LEU A 92 3.45 13.79 -1.43
CA LEU A 92 2.03 13.65 -1.69
C LEU A 92 1.79 13.48 -3.20
N THR A 93 1.13 12.39 -3.58
CA THR A 93 0.95 11.97 -4.97
C THR A 93 -0.51 11.62 -5.24
N GLN A 94 -1.05 12.11 -6.36
CA GLN A 94 -2.34 11.66 -6.87
C GLN A 94 -2.12 10.48 -7.82
N VAL A 95 -2.44 9.28 -7.35
CA VAL A 95 -2.53 8.08 -8.17
C VAL A 95 -3.77 8.17 -9.06
N ALA A 96 -3.59 7.84 -10.33
CA ALA A 96 -4.69 7.75 -11.27
C ALA A 96 -5.64 6.64 -10.82
N ILE A 97 -6.91 7.00 -10.67
CA ILE A 97 -7.96 6.03 -10.43
C ILE A 97 -8.52 5.71 -11.82
N PRO A 98 -8.59 4.43 -12.23
CA PRO A 98 -9.29 4.09 -13.45
C PRO A 98 -10.69 4.70 -13.36
N GLY A 99 -11.04 5.54 -14.34
CA GLY A 99 -12.32 6.22 -14.35
C GLY A 99 -13.40 5.16 -14.20
N GLY A 100 -14.21 5.27 -13.14
CA GLY A 100 -15.28 4.31 -12.87
C GLY A 100 -16.05 4.05 -14.16
N ASP A 101 -16.30 2.78 -14.45
CA ASP A 101 -17.07 2.36 -15.61
C ASP A 101 -18.28 3.27 -15.78
N ARG A 102 -18.24 4.18 -16.76
CA ARG A 102 -19.43 4.92 -17.21
C ARG A 102 -20.34 4.02 -18.05
N CYS A 103 -20.26 2.70 -17.87
CA CYS A 103 -21.02 1.69 -18.59
C CYS A 103 -22.27 1.26 -17.80
N THR A 104 -22.97 2.22 -17.19
CA THR A 104 -24.28 1.98 -16.56
C THR A 104 -25.35 3.02 -16.91
N ASP A 105 -25.04 4.04 -17.72
CA ASP A 105 -25.99 5.11 -18.08
C ASP A 105 -26.57 5.02 -19.51
N LEU A 106 -26.60 3.83 -20.14
CA LEU A 106 -27.18 3.65 -21.48
C LEU A 106 -28.21 2.52 -21.57
N LEU A 107 -29.19 2.51 -20.67
CA LEU A 107 -30.49 1.90 -20.95
C LEU A 107 -31.60 2.94 -20.72
N PRO A 108 -32.22 3.49 -21.78
CA PRO A 108 -33.47 4.22 -21.63
C PRO A 108 -34.61 3.24 -21.30
N HIS A 109 -35.49 3.65 -20.38
CA HIS A 109 -36.77 3.01 -20.10
C HIS A 109 -37.71 3.07 -21.31
#